data_AF-B3E9I2-F1
#
_entry.id   AF-B3E9I2-F1
#
_cell.length_a   1.000
_cell.length_b   1.000
_cell.length_c   1.000
_cell.angle_alpha   90.00
_cell.angle_beta   90.00
_cell.angle_gamma   90.00
#
_symmetry.space_group_name_H-M   'P 1'
#
loop_
_entity.id
_entity.type
_entity.pdbx_description
1 polymer ?
#
loop_
_entity_poly.entity_id
_entity_poly.type
_entity_poly.pdbx_seq_one_letter_code
_entity_poly.pdbx_strand_id
1 'polypeptide(L)'
;MKQVTCLGIKMVLLGCASAGCLLLGGCGGASYVWYQAGRDQAAFKQDHLQCEEEAALFAKHMDKRGDKEVISTRMKDCMGVRGYVKVLEEDLPAGAEKLQ
;
A
#
# COMPACT_ATOMS: atom_id res chain seq x y z
N MET A 1 3.47 -47.86 36.10
CA MET A 1 4.76 -47.75 36.82
C MET A 1 5.89 -48.13 35.88
N LYS A 2 6.99 -47.35 35.93
CA LYS A 2 8.34 -47.55 35.34
C LYS A 2 8.61 -47.13 33.88
N GLN A 3 9.12 -45.91 33.81
CA GLN A 3 10.16 -45.37 32.92
C GLN A 3 11.25 -46.39 32.52
N VAL A 4 11.63 -46.42 31.24
CA VAL A 4 12.97 -46.80 30.78
C VAL A 4 13.39 -45.85 29.64
N THR A 5 14.14 -44.83 30.01
CA THR A 5 15.00 -44.04 29.13
C THR A 5 16.28 -44.82 28.82
N CYS A 6 16.58 -45.04 27.53
CA CYS A 6 17.94 -45.28 27.00
C CYS A 6 18.03 -44.45 25.72
N LEU A 7 18.50 -43.21 25.76
CA LEU A 7 19.90 -42.86 25.52
C LEU A 7 20.50 -43.64 24.34
N GLY A 8 20.52 -43.02 23.16
CA GLY A 8 21.36 -43.46 22.05
C GLY A 8 20.64 -43.55 20.70
N ILE A 9 20.52 -42.42 20.00
CA ILE A 9 20.83 -42.28 18.56
C ILE A 9 21.25 -40.81 18.38
N LYS A 10 22.48 -40.53 18.81
CA LYS A 10 23.30 -39.42 18.31
C LYS A 10 23.70 -39.81 16.88
N MET A 11 22.80 -39.75 15.89
CA MET A 11 23.23 -40.01 14.50
C MET A 11 22.26 -39.63 13.37
N VAL A 12 21.43 -38.58 13.52
CA VAL A 12 20.76 -38.01 12.32
C VAL A 12 20.75 -36.48 12.40
N LEU A 13 21.93 -35.91 12.68
CA LEU A 13 22.28 -34.52 12.36
C LEU A 13 23.23 -34.56 11.17
N LEU A 14 22.74 -34.95 9.99
CA LEU A 14 23.42 -34.71 8.72
C LEU A 14 22.48 -35.08 7.56
N GLY A 15 22.11 -34.10 6.73
CA GLY A 15 21.54 -34.38 5.42
C GLY A 15 20.11 -33.90 5.14
N CYS A 16 19.80 -32.63 5.41
CA CYS A 16 18.81 -31.87 4.63
C CYS A 16 19.38 -30.48 4.32
N ALA A 17 20.58 -30.48 3.74
CA ALA A 17 21.02 -29.37 2.92
C ALA A 17 20.37 -29.51 1.55
N SER A 18 19.87 -28.39 1.00
CA SER A 18 19.32 -28.21 -0.34
C SER A 18 17.93 -28.82 -0.64
N ALA A 19 16.89 -28.01 -0.41
CA ALA A 19 15.90 -27.66 -1.44
C ALA A 19 14.80 -26.76 -0.85
N GLY A 20 14.70 -25.52 -1.35
CA GLY A 20 13.38 -24.89 -1.46
C GLY A 20 13.00 -23.74 -0.53
N CYS A 21 13.93 -23.00 0.09
CA CYS A 21 13.61 -21.65 0.60
C CYS A 21 13.75 -20.57 -0.50
N LEU A 22 13.19 -20.83 -1.69
CA LEU A 22 12.93 -19.83 -2.74
C LEU A 22 11.52 -19.24 -2.57
N LEU A 23 11.15 -18.93 -1.33
CA LEU A 23 9.94 -18.15 -1.01
C LEU A 23 10.35 -16.82 -0.38
N LEU A 24 11.30 -16.13 -1.03
CA LEU A 24 11.37 -14.66 -1.00
C LEU A 24 10.21 -14.10 -1.85
N GLY A 25 8.99 -14.57 -1.60
CA GLY A 25 7.78 -13.90 -2.04
C GLY A 25 7.76 -12.58 -1.27
N GLY A 26 8.31 -11.54 -1.89
CA GLY A 26 8.29 -10.21 -1.34
C GLY A 26 6.88 -9.88 -0.89
N CYS A 27 6.74 -9.58 0.39
CA CYS A 27 5.55 -8.93 0.92
C CYS A 27 5.57 -7.47 0.44
N GLY A 28 5.47 -7.27 -0.87
CA GLY A 28 5.35 -5.97 -1.51
C GLY A 28 3.89 -5.76 -1.83
N GLY A 29 3.11 -5.24 -0.88
CA GLY A 29 1.77 -4.78 -1.18
C GLY A 29 1.84 -3.69 -2.25
N ALA A 30 0.93 -3.71 -3.22
CA ALA A 30 0.82 -2.67 -4.25
C ALA A 30 0.70 -1.28 -3.58
N SER A 31 1.78 -0.51 -3.64
CA SER A 31 1.84 0.87 -3.13
C SER A 31 1.35 1.80 -4.24
N TYR A 32 0.28 2.53 -3.98
CA TYR A 32 -0.22 3.53 -4.92
C TYR A 32 0.23 4.92 -4.49
N VAL A 33 0.71 5.70 -5.45
CA VAL A 33 1.16 7.08 -5.28
C VAL A 33 0.35 8.00 -6.18
N TRP A 34 0.23 9.27 -5.79
CA TRP A 34 -0.24 10.31 -6.69
C TRP A 34 0.94 10.85 -7.50
N TYR A 35 0.68 11.20 -8.75
CA TYR A 35 1.65 11.74 -9.68
C TYR A 35 1.05 12.89 -10.49
N GLN A 36 1.80 13.98 -10.60
CA GLN A 36 1.55 15.07 -11.53
C GLN A 36 2.90 15.68 -11.95
N ALA A 37 3.15 15.79 -13.25
CA ALA A 37 4.39 16.37 -13.75
C ALA A 37 4.52 17.85 -13.34
N GLY A 38 5.69 18.22 -12.81
CA GLY A 38 6.02 19.61 -12.47
C GLY A 38 5.33 20.15 -11.22
N ARG A 39 4.75 19.28 -10.38
CA ARG A 39 4.10 19.67 -9.13
C ARG A 39 4.90 19.20 -7.92
N ASP A 40 5.00 20.06 -6.92
CA ASP A 40 5.70 19.77 -5.67
C ASP A 40 4.76 19.21 -4.58
N GLN A 41 5.37 18.64 -3.54
CA GLN A 41 4.69 18.10 -2.36
C GLN A 41 3.85 19.11 -1.56
N ALA A 42 4.23 20.39 -1.51
CA ALA A 42 3.47 21.39 -0.75
C ALA A 42 2.15 21.73 -1.46
N ALA A 43 2.22 21.95 -2.77
CA ALA A 43 1.08 22.10 -3.64
C ALA A 43 0.17 20.86 -3.62
N PHE A 44 0.74 19.66 -3.66
CA PHE A 44 -0.03 18.42 -3.51
C PHE A 44 -0.81 18.37 -2.20
N LYS A 45 -0.19 18.68 -1.07
CA LYS A 45 -0.87 18.67 0.23
C LYS A 45 -2.03 19.66 0.27
N GLN A 46 -1.84 20.85 -0.29
CA GLN A 46 -2.90 21.85 -0.35
C GLN A 46 -4.08 21.37 -1.21
N ASP A 47 -3.81 20.84 -2.40
CA ASP A 47 -4.85 20.32 -3.29
C ASP A 47 -5.54 19.10 -2.70
N HIS A 48 -4.78 18.22 -2.05
CA HIS A 48 -5.30 17.03 -1.40
C HIS A 48 -6.27 17.39 -0.27
N LEU A 49 -5.89 18.35 0.59
CA LEU A 49 -6.76 18.81 1.68
C LEU A 49 -8.04 19.48 1.16
N GLN A 50 -7.94 20.30 0.11
CA GLN A 50 -9.12 20.91 -0.51
C GLN A 50 -10.06 19.86 -1.09
N CYS A 51 -9.52 18.89 -1.84
CA CYS A 51 -10.31 17.80 -2.39
C CYS A 51 -10.92 16.90 -1.31
N GLU A 52 -10.24 16.69 -0.19
CA GLU A 52 -10.77 15.93 0.95
C GLU A 52 -11.96 16.65 1.59
N GLU A 53 -11.86 17.97 1.79
CA GLU A 53 -12.95 18.79 2.30
C GLU A 53 -14.16 18.77 1.35
N GLU A 54 -13.94 18.96 0.05
CA GLU A 54 -14.98 18.86 -0.98
C GLU A 54 -15.68 17.49 -0.98
N ALA A 55 -14.91 16.40 -0.87
CA ALA A 55 -15.43 15.05 -0.81
C ALA A 55 -16.26 14.80 0.46
N ALA A 56 -15.81 15.30 1.61
CA ALA A 56 -16.54 15.22 2.87
C ALA A 56 -17.86 16.01 2.83
N LEU A 57 -17.86 17.22 2.26
CA LEU A 57 -19.05 18.03 2.06
C LEU A 57 -20.04 17.34 1.11
N PHE A 58 -19.55 16.79 0.00
CA PHE A 58 -20.37 16.03 -0.94
C PHE A 58 -21.05 14.83 -0.26
N ALA A 59 -20.29 14.03 0.49
CA ALA A 59 -20.81 12.91 1.26
C ALA A 59 -21.86 13.36 2.30
N LYS A 60 -21.64 14.53 2.93
CA LYS A 60 -22.61 15.16 3.85
C LYS A 60 -23.92 15.54 3.16
N HIS A 61 -23.88 16.05 1.93
CA HIS A 61 -25.08 16.45 1.18
C HIS A 61 -25.91 15.27 0.68
N MET A 62 -25.29 14.10 0.55
CA MET A 62 -25.97 12.85 0.17
C MET A 62 -26.37 11.98 1.37
N ASP A 63 -26.21 12.49 2.60
CA ASP A 63 -26.41 11.71 3.84
C ASP A 63 -25.55 10.43 3.94
N LYS A 64 -24.41 10.39 3.25
CA LYS A 64 -23.44 9.29 3.24
C LYS A 64 -22.15 9.63 4.01
N ARG A 65 -22.26 10.35 5.12
CA ARG A 65 -21.09 10.76 5.92
C ARG A 65 -20.31 9.53 6.39
N GLY A 66 -18.99 9.56 6.24
CA GLY A 66 -18.11 8.45 6.62
C GLY A 66 -18.12 7.27 5.65
N ASP A 67 -18.93 7.32 4.58
CA ASP A 67 -18.87 6.34 3.49
C ASP A 67 -17.56 6.51 2.72
N LYS A 68 -16.63 5.58 2.97
CA LYS A 68 -15.28 5.62 2.41
C LYS A 68 -15.27 5.47 0.90
N GLU A 69 -16.20 4.73 0.30
CA GLU A 69 -16.25 4.59 -1.15
C GLU A 69 -16.68 5.90 -1.80
N VAL A 70 -17.71 6.56 -1.26
CA VAL A 70 -18.17 7.84 -1.77
C VAL A 70 -17.09 8.91 -1.64
N ILE A 71 -16.48 9.01 -0.47
CA ILE A 71 -15.42 9.99 -0.20
C ILE A 71 -14.21 9.71 -1.09
N SER A 72 -13.74 8.45 -1.17
CA SER A 72 -12.57 8.12 -2.00
C SER A 72 -12.82 8.28 -3.49
N THR A 73 -14.02 7.97 -3.98
CA THR A 73 -14.41 8.20 -5.38
C THR A 73 -14.39 9.69 -5.67
N ARG A 74 -15.05 10.50 -4.83
CA ARG A 74 -15.10 11.95 -5.02
C ARG A 74 -13.73 12.60 -4.91
N MET A 75 -12.89 12.10 -4.00
CA MET A 75 -11.50 12.51 -3.85
C MET A 75 -10.70 12.23 -5.13
N LYS A 76 -10.83 11.01 -5.67
CA LYS A 76 -10.16 10.62 -6.92
C LYS A 76 -10.58 11.51 -8.08
N ASP A 77 -11.87 11.82 -8.19
CA ASP A 77 -12.39 12.71 -9.22
C ASP A 77 -11.83 14.12 -9.08
N CYS A 78 -11.83 14.69 -7.88
CA CYS A 78 -11.31 16.04 -7.62
C CYS A 78 -9.81 16.13 -7.95
N MET A 79 -9.02 15.17 -7.46
CA MET A 79 -7.59 15.08 -7.75
C MET A 79 -7.33 14.90 -9.25
N GLY A 80 -8.14 14.08 -9.92
CA GLY A 80 -8.09 13.88 -11.37
C GLY A 80 -8.36 15.17 -12.17
N VAL A 81 -9.35 15.96 -11.76
CA VAL A 81 -9.64 17.28 -12.38
C VAL A 81 -8.47 18.24 -12.20
N ARG A 82 -7.76 18.16 -11.07
CA ARG A 82 -6.54 18.94 -10.82
C ARG A 82 -5.30 18.42 -11.55
N GLY A 83 -5.42 17.31 -12.30
CA GLY A 83 -4.37 16.73 -13.13
C GLY A 83 -3.49 15.70 -12.43
N TYR A 84 -3.88 15.22 -11.25
CA TYR A 84 -3.19 14.13 -10.57
C TYR A 84 -3.69 12.77 -11.05
N VAL A 85 -2.77 11.82 -11.17
CA VAL A 85 -3.08 10.43 -11.51
C VAL A 85 -2.58 9.53 -10.39
N LYS A 86 -3.41 8.56 -10.00
CA LYS A 86 -3.02 7.54 -9.02
C LYS A 86 -2.42 6.35 -9.77
N VAL A 87 -1.13 6.11 -9.57
CA VAL A 87 -0.36 5.04 -10.24
C VAL A 87 0.25 4.12 -9.20
N LEU A 88 0.63 2.92 -9.61
CA LEU A 88 1.48 2.09 -8.76
C LEU A 88 2.86 2.76 -8.63
N GLU A 89 3.51 2.62 -7.48
CA GLU A 89 4.84 3.19 -7.24
C GLU A 89 5.88 2.67 -8.25
N GLU A 90 5.69 1.45 -8.75
CA GLU A 90 6.50 0.85 -9.82
C GLU A 90 6.25 1.45 -11.22
N ASP A 91 5.08 2.02 -11.46
CA ASP A 91 4.69 2.67 -12.72
C ASP A 91 5.00 4.18 -12.72
N LEU A 92 5.59 4.70 -11.63
CA LEU A 92 5.95 6.09 -11.53
C LEU A 92 7.06 6.43 -12.55
N PRO A 93 6.90 7.44 -13.41
CA PRO A 93 7.91 7.78 -14.41
C PRO A 93 9.27 8.06 -13.77
N ALA A 94 10.35 7.62 -14.43
CA ALA A 94 11.71 7.82 -13.91
C ALA A 94 12.00 9.31 -13.68
N GLY A 95 12.45 9.64 -12.46
CA GLY A 95 12.74 11.03 -12.05
C GLY A 95 11.51 11.85 -11.66
N ALA A 96 10.30 11.29 -11.69
CA ALA A 96 9.13 11.94 -11.14
C ALA A 96 9.14 11.92 -9.62
N GLU A 97 8.61 12.99 -9.02
CA GLU A 97 8.38 13.05 -7.57
C GLU A 97 7.12 12.26 -7.21
N LYS A 98 7.24 11.41 -6.18
CA LYS A 98 6.09 10.71 -5.61
C LYS A 98 5.34 11.62 -4.66
N LEU A 99 4.02 11.67 -4.81
CA LEU A 99 3.13 12.50 -3.98
C LEU A 99 2.25 11.59 -3.11
N GLN A 100 2.37 11.76 -1.80
CA GLN A 100 1.71 10.96 -0.76
C GLN A 100 1.47 11.81 0.47
#